data_AF-A0A7J5HFN6-F1
#
_entry.id   AF-A0A7J5HFN6-F1
#
_cell.length_a   1.000
_cell.length_b   1.000
_cell.length_c   1.000
_cell.angle_alpha   90.00
_cell.angle_beta   90.00
_cell.angle_gamma   90.00
#
_symmetry.space_group_name_H-M   'P 1'
#
loop_
_entity.id
_entity.type
_entity.pdbx_description
1 polymer ?
#
loop_
_entity_poly.entity_id
_entity_poly.type
_entity_poly.pdbx_seq_one_letter_code
_entity_poly.pdbx_strand_id
1 'polypeptide(L)'
;MYYLLILVLLFLAELFYFRVADRYNIIDKPNERSSHTKVTLRGGGIIFYFGALAYFLTSGFEYPCFLLALTLVTFISFVDDIKSTGQMTRLLFHFSAMAMMFYQWGLFSLSWWWIVIA
;
A
#
# COMPACT_ATOMS: atom_id res chain seq x y z
N MET A 1 -15.19 3.05 -20.47
CA MET A 1 -14.56 1.90 -21.16
C MET A 1 -13.13 1.65 -20.69
N TYR A 2 -12.29 2.68 -20.49
CA TYR A 2 -10.92 2.48 -19.97
C TYR A 2 -10.86 1.88 -18.55
N TYR A 3 -11.82 2.19 -17.67
CA TYR A 3 -11.88 1.57 -16.33
C TYR A 3 -12.05 0.04 -16.36
N LEU A 4 -12.81 -0.50 -17.32
CA LEU A 4 -12.95 -1.94 -17.50
C LEU A 4 -11.63 -2.58 -17.94
N LEU A 5 -10.88 -1.89 -18.80
CA LEU A 5 -9.56 -2.33 -19.24
C LEU A 5 -8.58 -2.33 -18.05
N ILE A 6 -8.57 -1.27 -17.23
CA ILE A 6 -7.74 -1.20 -16.00
C ILE A 6 -8.12 -2.33 -15.04
N LEU A 7 -9.41 -2.59 -14.83
CA LEU A 7 -9.88 -3.67 -13.99
C LEU A 7 -9.36 -5.03 -14.47
N VAL A 8 -9.48 -5.33 -15.77
CA VAL A 8 -8.98 -6.57 -16.36
C VAL A 8 -7.46 -6.67 -16.22
N LEU A 9 -6.72 -5.59 -16.46
CA LEU A 9 -5.26 -5.57 -16.28
C LEU A 9 -4.85 -5.81 -14.83
N LEU A 10 -5.49 -5.14 -13.86
CA LEU A 10 -5.20 -5.33 -12.44
C LEU A 10 -5.54 -6.75 -11.99
N PHE A 11 -6.64 -7.32 -12.47
CA PHE A 11 -7.03 -8.69 -12.17
C PHE A 11 -6.03 -9.70 -12.76
N LEU A 12 -5.57 -9.51 -13.99
CA LEU A 12 -4.52 -10.35 -14.57
C LEU A 12 -3.18 -10.20 -13.83
N ALA A 13 -2.84 -8.98 -13.40
CA ALA A 13 -1.66 -8.70 -12.60
C ALA A 13 -1.74 -9.39 -11.23
N GLU A 14 -2.93 -9.44 -10.61
CA GLU A 14 -3.20 -10.19 -9.37
C GLU A 14 -2.92 -11.69 -9.54
N LEU A 15 -3.51 -12.30 -10.58
CA LEU A 15 -3.30 -13.72 -10.87
C LEU A 15 -1.83 -14.03 -11.15
N PHE A 16 -1.13 -13.12 -11.83
CA PHE A 16 0.32 -13.24 -12.03
C PHE A 16 1.08 -13.12 -10.71
N TYR A 17 0.72 -12.15 -9.86
CA TYR A 17 1.31 -11.95 -8.54
C TYR A 17 1.18 -13.20 -7.68
N PHE A 18 0.02 -13.88 -7.67
CA PHE A 18 -0.14 -15.11 -6.88
C PHE A 18 0.85 -16.20 -7.28
N ARG A 19 1.17 -16.36 -8.57
CA ARG A 19 2.20 -17.30 -9.02
C ARG A 19 3.61 -16.91 -8.54
N VAL A 20 3.89 -15.61 -8.51
CA VAL A 20 5.16 -15.08 -8.03
C VAL A 20 5.27 -15.26 -6.52
N ALA A 21 4.25 -14.85 -5.77
CA ALA A 21 4.19 -14.97 -4.31
C ALA A 21 4.34 -16.43 -3.85
N ASP A 22 3.70 -17.36 -4.54
CA ASP A 22 3.85 -18.81 -4.29
C ASP A 22 5.29 -19.28 -4.54
N ARG A 23 5.90 -18.87 -5.66
CA ARG A 23 7.32 -19.19 -5.98
C ARG A 23 8.29 -18.65 -4.93
N TYR A 24 8.05 -17.46 -4.39
CA TYR A 24 8.89 -16.84 -3.36
C TYR A 24 8.48 -17.22 -1.93
N ASN A 25 7.51 -18.13 -1.75
CA ASN A 25 6.97 -18.53 -0.45
C ASN A 25 6.51 -17.35 0.43
N ILE A 26 5.94 -16.32 -0.18
CA ILE A 26 5.33 -15.18 0.52
C ILE A 26 3.96 -15.63 1.04
N ILE A 27 4.00 -16.29 2.18
CA ILE A 27 2.90 -17.11 2.69
C ILE A 27 2.58 -16.70 4.11
N ASP A 28 1.29 -16.53 4.40
CA ASP A 28 0.76 -16.44 5.74
C ASP A 28 0.39 -17.82 6.27
N LYS A 29 0.95 -18.16 7.43
CA LYS A 29 0.71 -19.45 8.10
C LYS A 29 -0.32 -19.26 9.20
N PRO A 30 -1.30 -20.16 9.32
CA PRO A 30 -2.29 -20.07 10.38
C PRO A 30 -1.61 -20.12 11.75
N ASN A 31 -1.94 -19.15 12.60
CA ASN A 31 -1.52 -19.05 13.99
C ASN A 31 -2.78 -19.04 14.88
N GLU A 32 -2.64 -19.07 16.21
CA GLU A 32 -3.78 -19.13 17.13
C GLU A 32 -4.73 -17.91 17.06
N ARG A 33 -4.31 -16.85 16.37
CA ARG A 33 -5.12 -15.66 16.10
C ARG A 33 -5.73 -15.62 14.69
N SER A 34 -5.41 -16.59 13.84
CA SER A 34 -5.83 -16.62 12.45
C SER A 34 -7.22 -17.24 12.31
N SER A 35 -8.11 -16.61 11.53
CA SER A 35 -9.43 -17.16 11.19
C SER A 35 -9.37 -18.19 10.05
N HIS A 36 -8.25 -18.25 9.32
CA HIS A 36 -8.01 -19.24 8.28
C HIS A 36 -7.32 -20.47 8.87
N THR A 37 -7.73 -21.65 8.44
CA THR A 37 -7.06 -22.93 8.79
C THR A 37 -6.08 -23.39 7.71
N LYS A 38 -6.13 -22.77 6.53
CA LYS A 38 -5.28 -23.08 5.38
C LYS A 38 -4.25 -21.99 5.16
N VAL A 39 -3.06 -22.39 4.74
CA VAL A 39 -1.99 -21.51 4.30
C VAL A 39 -2.50 -20.59 3.17
N THR A 40 -2.29 -19.27 3.30
CA THR A 40 -2.74 -18.28 2.30
C THR A 40 -1.57 -17.45 1.77
N LEU A 41 -1.70 -16.89 0.57
CA LEU A 41 -0.69 -15.99 0.00
C LEU A 41 -0.79 -14.62 0.65
N ARG A 42 0.35 -14.07 1.06
CA ARG A 42 0.46 -12.73 1.67
C ARG A 42 0.89 -11.70 0.62
N GLY A 43 0.64 -10.41 0.86
CA GLY A 43 1.12 -9.32 -0.01
C GLY A 43 0.29 -9.01 -1.26
N GLY A 44 -0.91 -9.60 -1.41
CA GLY A 44 -1.82 -9.29 -2.51
C GLY A 44 -2.27 -7.82 -2.58
N GLY A 45 -2.18 -7.08 -1.47
CA GLY A 45 -2.54 -5.65 -1.42
C GLY A 45 -1.74 -4.75 -2.38
N ILE A 46 -0.63 -5.23 -2.95
CA ILE A 46 0.18 -4.47 -3.92
C ILE A 46 -0.60 -4.04 -5.18
N ILE A 47 -1.70 -4.72 -5.52
CA ILE A 47 -2.53 -4.36 -6.68
C ILE A 47 -3.21 -3.00 -6.50
N PHE A 48 -3.60 -2.66 -5.26
CA PHE A 48 -4.21 -1.36 -4.97
C PHE A 48 -3.23 -0.21 -5.23
N TYR A 49 -1.94 -0.42 -4.95
CA TYR A 49 -0.89 0.54 -5.31
C TYR A 49 -0.81 0.74 -6.82
N PHE A 50 -0.81 -0.33 -7.61
CA PHE A 50 -0.82 -0.22 -9.07
C PHE A 50 -2.09 0.46 -9.60
N GLY A 51 -3.24 0.27 -8.96
CA GLY A 51 -4.46 1.01 -9.26
C GLY A 51 -4.33 2.51 -9.01
N ALA A 52 -3.79 2.90 -7.86
CA ALA A 52 -3.52 4.31 -7.54
C ALA A 52 -2.45 4.92 -8.46
N LEU A 53 -1.42 4.15 -8.83
CA LEU A 53 -0.40 4.57 -9.79
C LEU A 53 -1.00 4.78 -11.19
N ALA A 54 -1.88 3.88 -11.64
CA ALA A 54 -2.60 4.04 -12.88
C ALA A 54 -3.46 5.32 -12.87
N TYR A 55 -4.19 5.58 -11.78
CA TYR A 55 -4.91 6.84 -11.60
C TYR A 55 -3.98 8.04 -11.75
N PHE A 56 -2.87 8.07 -10.99
CA PHE A 56 -1.90 9.16 -11.01
C PHE A 56 -1.33 9.45 -12.40
N LEU A 57 -1.03 8.40 -13.17
CA LEU A 57 -0.55 8.56 -14.55
C LEU A 57 -1.64 9.08 -15.48
N THR A 58 -2.88 8.64 -15.31
CA THR A 58 -4.02 9.07 -16.14
C THR A 58 -4.58 10.44 -15.77
N SER A 59 -4.41 10.89 -14.52
CA SER A 59 -4.84 12.21 -14.05
C SER A 59 -3.86 13.33 -14.38
N GLY A 60 -2.70 13.00 -14.96
CA GLY A 60 -1.66 13.97 -15.27
C GLY A 60 -0.83 14.37 -14.04
N PHE A 61 -0.46 13.40 -13.21
CA PHE A 61 0.38 13.57 -12.02
C PHE A 61 -0.29 14.35 -10.88
N GLU A 62 -1.61 14.24 -10.78
CA GLU A 62 -2.39 14.88 -9.71
C GLU A 62 -2.07 14.25 -8.35
N TYR A 63 -1.78 15.08 -7.34
CA TYR A 63 -1.43 14.66 -5.96
C TYR A 63 -0.12 13.84 -5.83
N PRO A 64 1.05 14.40 -6.20
CA PRO A 64 2.32 13.68 -6.13
C PRO A 64 2.74 13.29 -4.72
N CYS A 65 2.45 14.12 -3.71
CA CYS A 65 2.79 13.78 -2.32
C CYS A 65 1.93 12.62 -1.79
N PHE A 66 0.68 12.49 -2.24
CA PHE A 66 -0.16 11.34 -1.91
C PHE A 66 0.45 10.05 -2.46
N LEU A 67 0.85 10.05 -3.74
CA LEU A 67 1.44 8.86 -4.34
C LEU A 67 2.78 8.50 -3.68
N LEU A 68 3.62 9.47 -3.33
CA LEU A 68 4.86 9.23 -2.60
C LEU A 68 4.60 8.63 -1.22
N ALA A 69 3.64 9.18 -0.47
CA ALA A 69 3.21 8.65 0.83
C ALA A 69 2.71 7.20 0.69
N LEU A 70 1.87 6.93 -0.31
CA LEU A 70 1.35 5.60 -0.59
C LEU A 70 2.46 4.63 -1.02
N THR A 71 3.44 5.10 -1.79
CA THR A 71 4.61 4.31 -2.20
C THR A 71 5.43 3.90 -0.99
N LEU A 72 5.69 4.82 -0.05
CA LEU A 72 6.42 4.52 1.18
C LEU A 72 5.70 3.46 2.04
N VAL A 73 4.40 3.64 2.26
CA VAL A 73 3.59 2.69 3.05
C VAL A 73 3.50 1.33 2.38
N THR A 74 3.22 1.30 1.07
CA THR A 74 3.15 0.05 0.31
C THR A 74 4.49 -0.67 0.35
N PHE A 75 5.60 0.05 0.18
CA PHE A 75 6.93 -0.53 0.21
C PHE A 75 7.25 -1.17 1.57
N ILE A 76 7.07 -0.44 2.68
CA ILE A 76 7.40 -0.99 4.00
C ILE A 76 6.47 -2.16 4.37
N SER A 77 5.18 -2.10 4.02
CA SER A 77 4.23 -3.20 4.22
C SER A 77 4.61 -4.43 3.40
N PHE A 78 5.00 -4.25 2.14
CA PHE A 78 5.41 -5.36 1.29
C PHE A 78 6.72 -5.99 1.77
N VAL A 79 7.67 -5.18 2.23
CA VAL A 79 8.90 -5.69 2.86
C VAL A 79 8.56 -6.47 4.12
N ASP A 80 7.64 -5.99 4.96
CA ASP A 80 7.16 -6.68 6.17
C ASP A 80 6.48 -8.02 5.88
N ASP A 81 5.80 -8.12 4.73
CA ASP A 81 5.17 -9.36 4.26
C ASP A 81 6.21 -10.42 3.85
N ILE A 82 7.38 -10.02 3.36
CA ILE A 82 8.48 -10.93 2.98
C ILE A 82 9.39 -11.24 4.17
N LYS A 83 9.74 -10.23 4.97
CA LYS A 83 10.62 -10.32 6.14
C LYS A 83 10.06 -9.45 7.24
N SER A 84 9.92 -9.98 8.45
CA SER A 84 9.50 -9.19 9.61
C SER A 84 10.37 -7.95 9.77
N THR A 85 9.78 -6.77 9.62
CA THR A 85 10.47 -5.50 9.80
C THR A 85 10.33 -5.02 11.25
N GLY A 86 11.32 -4.27 11.73
CA GLY A 86 11.27 -3.69 13.07
C GLY A 86 10.11 -2.72 13.22
N GLN A 87 9.49 -2.67 14.40
CA GLN A 87 8.41 -1.73 14.67
C GLN A 87 8.84 -0.27 14.45
N MET A 88 10.07 0.08 14.84
CA MET A 88 10.61 1.43 14.64
C MET A 88 10.75 1.81 13.16
N THR A 89 11.21 0.89 12.30
CA THR A 89 11.32 1.16 10.86
C THR A 89 9.94 1.35 10.24
N ARG A 90 8.96 0.52 10.61
CA ARG A 90 7.57 0.69 10.15
C ARG A 90 7.01 2.05 10.56
N LEU A 91 7.22 2.41 11.82
CA LEU A 91 6.74 3.67 12.38
C LEU A 91 7.32 4.89 11.65
N LEU A 92 8.62 4.89 11.33
CA LEU A 92 9.26 5.97 10.56
C LEU A 92 8.65 6.16 9.18
N PHE A 93 8.40 5.07 8.45
CA PHE A 93 7.78 5.14 7.12
C PHE A 93 6.32 5.64 7.20
N HIS A 94 5.55 5.15 8.16
CA HIS A 94 4.17 5.61 8.37
C HIS A 94 4.09 7.09 8.76
N PHE A 95 4.92 7.56 9.69
CA PHE A 95 4.95 8.99 10.05
C PHE A 95 5.41 9.87 8.90
N SER A 96 6.39 9.41 8.11
CA SER A 96 6.85 10.15 6.93
C SER A 96 5.74 10.28 5.88
N ALA A 97 5.01 9.19 5.63
CA ALA A 97 3.85 9.20 4.73
C ALA A 97 2.72 10.11 5.25
N MET A 98 2.44 10.08 6.55
CA MET A 98 1.45 10.97 7.18
C MET A 98 1.84 12.44 7.05
N ALA A 99 3.11 12.79 7.26
CA ALA A 99 3.60 14.15 7.09
C ALA A 99 3.45 14.65 5.64
N MET A 100 3.73 13.78 4.65
CA MET A 100 3.50 14.09 3.22
C MET A 100 2.01 14.35 2.94
N MET A 101 1.11 13.59 3.56
CA MET A 101 -0.33 13.79 3.43
C MET A 101 -0.80 15.11 4.04
N PHE A 102 -0.30 15.45 5.24
CA PHE A 102 -0.62 16.73 5.88
C PHE A 102 -0.13 17.92 5.06
N TYR A 103 1.03 17.78 4.41
CA TYR A 103 1.53 18.78 3.48
C TYR A 103 0.63 18.91 2.24
N GLN A 104 0.31 17.80 1.58
CA GLN A 104 -0.53 17.78 0.37
C GLN A 104 -1.92 18.40 0.58
N TRP A 105 -2.50 18.18 1.77
CA TRP A 105 -3.83 18.67 2.12
C TRP A 105 -3.81 20.06 2.78
N GLY A 106 -2.62 20.66 2.94
CA GLY A 106 -2.46 21.97 3.55
C GLY A 106 -2.83 22.02 5.03
N LEU A 107 -2.79 20.90 5.77
CA LEU A 107 -3.12 20.88 7.20
C LEU A 107 -2.24 21.82 8.02
N PHE A 108 -0.99 22.02 7.62
CA PHE A 108 -0.08 22.96 8.26
C PHE A 108 -0.47 24.44 8.11
N SER A 109 -1.41 24.76 7.20
CA SER A 109 -1.99 26.10 7.08
C SER A 109 -3.17 26.34 8.04
N LEU A 110 -3.73 25.27 8.60
CA LEU A 110 -4.80 25.34 9.58
C LEU A 110 -4.24 25.55 10.99
N SER A 111 -5.10 25.93 11.93
CA SER A 111 -4.75 26.00 13.34
C SER A 111 -4.18 24.68 13.84
N TRP A 112 -3.11 24.74 14.63
CA TRP A 112 -2.34 23.58 15.07
C TRP A 112 -3.16 22.47 15.76
N TRP A 113 -4.29 22.81 16.38
CA TRP A 113 -5.20 21.85 16.99
C TRP A 113 -5.75 20.81 15.99
N TRP A 114 -5.85 21.16 14.70
CA TRP A 114 -6.28 20.23 13.65
C TRP A 114 -5.29 19.09 13.42
N ILE A 115 -3.99 19.31 13.71
CA ILE A 115 -2.95 18.27 13.62
C ILE A 115 -3.13 17.22 14.74
N VAL A 116 -3.70 17.60 15.89
CA VAL A 116 -3.96 16.68 17.01
C VAL A 116 -5.18 15.81 16.76
N ILE A 117 -6.15 16.32 15.98
CA ILE A 117 -7.40 15.63 15.65
C ILE A 117 -7.23 14.67 14.47
N ALA A 118 -6.39 15.02 13.50
CA ALA A 118 -6.13 14.25 12.28
C ALA A 118 -5.28 13.00 12.52
#